data_AF-K9WP09-F1
#
_entry.id   AF-K9WP09-F1
#
_cell.length_a   1.000
_cell.length_b   1.000
_cell.length_c   1.000
_cell.angle_alpha   90.00
_cell.angle_beta   90.00
_cell.angle_gamma   90.00
#
_symmetry.space_group_name_H-M   'P 1'
#
loop_
_entity.id
_entity.type
_entity.pdbx_description
1 polymer ?
#
loop_
_entity_poly.entity_id
_entity_poly.type
_entity_poly.pdbx_seq_one_letter_code
_entity_poly.pdbx_strand_id
1 'polypeptide(L)' 'MASDEIRRISIKLPQSEYERLEVYCQKTHRGKTEIIREFIRSLPEPEPEIEKK' A
#
# COMPACT_ATOMS: atom_id res chain seq x y z
N MET A 1 -2.89 16.07 18.20
CA MET A 1 -2.84 15.72 16.77
C MET A 1 -1.80 14.63 16.65
N ALA A 2 -2.20 13.36 16.46
CA ALA A 2 -1.22 12.28 16.30
C ALA A 2 -0.41 12.56 15.02
N SER A 3 0.88 12.83 15.18
CA SER A 3 1.80 12.96 14.07
C SER A 3 2.02 11.57 13.48
N ASP A 4 1.26 11.22 12.45
CA ASP A 4 1.44 9.97 11.72
C ASP A 4 2.85 9.98 11.10
N GLU A 5 3.73 9.09 11.56
CA GLU A 5 5.10 9.00 11.06
C GLU A 5 5.08 8.51 9.61
N ILE A 6 5.38 9.40 8.66
CA ILE A 6 5.39 9.04 7.24
C ILE A 6 6.64 8.20 6.94
N ARG A 7 6.45 6.90 6.72
CA ARG A 7 7.49 5.99 6.19
C ARG A 7 7.39 5.83 4.68
N ARG A 8 8.54 5.86 4.00
CA ARG A 8 8.65 5.65 2.55
C ARG A 8 9.02 4.20 2.27
N ILE A 9 8.35 3.60 1.29
CA ILE A 9 8.67 2.26 0.79
C ILE A 9 9.13 2.37 -0.66
N SER A 10 10.13 1.59 -1.04
CA SER A 10 10.56 1.40 -2.42
C SER A 10 10.35 -0.06 -2.79
N ILE A 11 9.58 -0.32 -3.83
CA ILE A 11 9.16 -1.66 -4.23
C ILE A 11 9.66 -1.91 -5.65
N LYS A 12 10.26 -3.06 -5.89
CA LYS A 12 10.58 -3.55 -7.23
C LYS A 12 9.41 -4.38 -7.73
N LEU A 13 8.88 -4.02 -8.88
CA LEU A 13 7.81 -4.76 -9.56
C LEU A 13 8.33 -5.28 -10.91
N PRO A 14 7.99 -6.51 -11.31
CA PRO A 14 8.08 -6.95 -12.70
C PRO A 14 7.38 -5.97 -13.63
N GLN A 15 7.93 -5.76 -14.83
CA GLN A 15 7.38 -4.85 -15.83
C GLN A 15 5.89 -5.08 -16.08
N SER A 16 5.48 -6.34 -16.24
CA SER A 16 4.09 -6.71 -16.51
C SER A 16 3.13 -6.35 -15.37
N GLU A 17 3.58 -6.40 -14.12
CA GLU A 17 2.78 -5.99 -12.95
C GLU A 17 2.69 -4.47 -12.85
N TYR A 18 3.80 -3.78 -13.13
CA TYR A 18 3.83 -2.32 -13.18
C TYR A 18 2.87 -1.77 -14.25
N GLU A 19 2.88 -2.33 -15.46
CA GLU A 19 1.98 -1.93 -16.55
C GLU A 19 0.51 -2.14 -16.18
N ARG A 20 0.17 -3.28 -15.55
CA ARG A 20 -1.19 -3.52 -15.06
C ARG A 20 -1.61 -2.47 -14.03
N LEU A 21 -0.72 -2.12 -13.11
CA LEU A 21 -0.96 -1.06 -12.12
C LEU A 21 -1.17 0.29 -12.80
N GLU A 22 -0.36 0.63 -13.81
CA GLU A 22 -0.50 1.90 -14.55
C GLU A 22 -1.84 1.99 -15.29
N VAL A 23 -2.22 0.93 -16.01
CA VAL A 23 -3.51 0.87 -16.71
C VAL A 23 -4.68 1.00 -15.75
N TYR A 24 -4.60 0.35 -14.58
CA TYR A 24 -5.64 0.48 -13.55
C TYR A 24 -5.72 1.91 -13.00
N CYS A 25 -4.58 2.53 -12.67
CA CYS A 25 -4.52 3.93 -12.23
C CYS A 25 -5.17 4.88 -13.24
N GLN A 26 -4.89 4.69 -14.53
CA GLN A 26 -5.47 5.49 -15.61
C GLN A 26 -6.99 5.31 -15.71
N LYS A 27 -7.47 4.06 -15.63
CA LYS A 27 -8.91 3.74 -15.70
C LYS A 27 -9.70 4.33 -14.53
N THR A 28 -9.13 4.31 -13.32
CA THR A 28 -9.82 4.79 -12.12
C THR A 28 -9.54 6.26 -11.81
N HIS A 29 -8.63 6.91 -12.53
CA HIS A 29 -8.10 8.24 -12.21
C HIS A 29 -7.55 8.37 -10.79
N ARG A 30 -6.89 7.32 -10.29
CA ARG A 30 -6.32 7.28 -8.92
C ARG A 30 -4.80 7.13 -8.97
N GLY A 31 -4.11 7.70 -7.98
CA GLY A 31 -2.67 7.55 -7.86
C GLY A 31 -2.25 6.15 -7.39
N LYS A 32 -1.07 5.69 -7.82
CA LYS A 32 -0.46 4.42 -7.35
C LYS A 32 -0.43 4.36 -5.81
N THR A 33 -0.06 5.47 -5.17
CA THR A 33 -0.03 5.60 -3.70
C THR A 33 -1.40 5.40 -3.06
N GLU A 34 -2.48 5.92 -3.65
CA GLU A 34 -3.82 5.78 -3.12
C GLU A 34 -4.29 4.33 -3.20
N ILE A 35 -4.05 3.69 -4.35
CA ILE A 35 -4.39 2.27 -4.56
C ILE A 35 -3.61 1.37 -3.59
N ILE A 36 -2.31 1.60 -3.42
CA ILE A 36 -1.49 0.84 -2.48
C ILE A 36 -1.97 1.07 -1.04
N ARG A 37 -2.29 2.31 -0.66
CA ARG A 37 -2.83 2.62 0.68
C ARG A 37 -4.18 1.96 0.93
N GLU A 38 -5.06 1.97 -0.07
CA GLU A 38 -6.35 1.29 0.01
C GLU A 38 -6.18 -0.22 0.18
N PHE A 39 -5.29 -0.83 -0.61
CA PHE A 39 -4.95 -2.24 -0.45
C PHE A 39 -4.43 -2.55 0.95
N ILE A 40 -3.48 -1.75 1.46
CA ILE A 40 -2.94 -1.91 2.82
C ILE A 40 -4.06 -1.82 3.87
N ARG A 41 -5.00 -0.88 3.73
CA ARG A 41 -6.16 -0.75 4.65
C ARG A 41 -7.16 -1.90 4.56
N SER A 42 -7.16 -2.65 3.47
CA SER A 42 -7.98 -3.85 3.31
C SER A 42 -7.33 -5.10 3.92
N LEU A 43 -6.04 -5.03 4.28
CA LEU A 43 -5.37 -6.12 4.97
C LEU A 43 -5.94 -6.27 6.40
N PRO A 44 -6.00 -7.49 6.94
CA PRO A 44 -6.39 -7.68 8.33
C PRO A 44 -5.45 -6.90 9.25
N GLU A 45 -6.00 -6.36 10.34
CA GLU A 45 -5.20 -5.76 11.41
C GLU A 45 -4.15 -6.76 11.87
N PRO A 46 -2.89 -6.32 12.10
CA PRO A 46 -1.89 -7.20 12.68
C PRO A 46 -2.45 -7.75 13.98
N GLU A 47 -2.41 -9.08 14.14
CA GLU A 47 -2.70 -9.69 15.43
C GLU A 47 -1.83 -8.99 16.47
N PRO A 48 -2.38 -8.59 17.63
CA PRO A 48 -1.57 -7.97 18.66
C PRO A 48 -0.43 -8.93 18.97
N GLU A 49 0.81 -8.52 18.70
CA GLU A 49 1.98 -9.25 19.16
C GLU A 49 1.88 -9.31 20.68
N ILE A 50 1.39 -10.44 21.20
CA ILE A 50 1.43 -10.72 22.62
C ILE A 50 2.92 -10.80 22.95
N GLU A 51 3.45 -9.72 23.51
CA GLU A 51 4.81 -9.68 24.06
C GLU A 51 5.00 -10.95 24.89
N LYS A 52 5.84 -11.86 24.40
CA LYS A 52 6.26 -13.03 25.15
C LYS A 52 7.07 -12.51 26.34
N LYS A 53 6.40 -12.52 27.49
CA LYS A 53 6.90 -12.18 28.82
C LYS A 53 8.12 -13.01 29.22
#